data_AF-A0A7V6ISU5-F1
#
_entry.id   AF-A0A7V6ISU5-F1
#
_cell.length_a   1.000
_cell.length_b   1.000
_cell.length_c   1.000
_cell.angle_alpha   90.00
_cell.angle_beta   90.00
_cell.angle_gamma   90.00
#
_symmetry.space_group_name_H-M   'P 1'
#
loop_
_entity.id
_entity.type
_entity.pdbx_description
1 polymer ?
#
loop_
_entity_poly.entity_id
_entity_poly.type
_entity_poly.pdbx_seq_one_letter_code
_entity_poly.pdbx_strand_id
1 'polypeptide(L)'
;ELTYVMNMLNVWIRSELHDMINWYIGTLYGFNLPTGKECNYIKKYLPPELYTQYIATYSGSNYTDAWAAIDTMCNLFHTLALEVASHFGFIYLQEEEDGIREYLRMVKEQLM
;
A
#
# COMPACT_ATOMS: atom_id res chain seq x y z
N GLU A 1 9.24 15.15 -13.00
CA GLU A 1 7.85 15.67 -13.02
C GLU A 1 7.10 15.22 -11.77
N LEU A 2 6.83 16.12 -10.81
CA LEU A 2 6.16 15.75 -9.57
C LEU A 2 4.67 15.43 -9.77
N THR A 3 4.00 16.17 -10.67
CA THR A 3 2.58 15.96 -10.99
C THR A 3 2.32 14.58 -11.59
N TYR A 4 3.22 14.08 -12.43
CA TYR A 4 3.15 12.71 -12.96
C TYR A 4 3.26 11.67 -11.85
N VAL A 5 4.26 11.78 -10.96
CA VAL A 5 4.44 10.87 -9.81
C VAL A 5 3.20 10.88 -8.92
N MET A 6 2.68 12.07 -8.60
CA MET A 6 1.47 12.21 -7.80
C MET A 6 0.26 11.58 -8.48
N ASN A 7 0.11 11.69 -9.80
CA ASN A 7 -0.99 11.04 -10.53
C ASN A 7 -0.84 9.51 -10.52
N MET A 8 0.37 8.99 -10.72
CA MET A 8 0.67 7.56 -10.67
C MET A 8 0.38 6.98 -9.28
N LEU A 9 0.92 7.61 -8.23
CA LEU A 9 0.67 7.23 -6.85
C LEU A 9 -0.80 7.39 -6.48
N ASN A 10 -1.47 8.43 -7.00
CA ASN A 10 -2.82 8.77 -6.59
C ASN A 10 -3.94 7.95 -7.20
N VAL A 11 -3.80 7.62 -8.47
CA VAL A 11 -4.86 6.97 -9.23
C VAL A 11 -4.59 5.47 -9.37
N TRP A 12 -3.36 5.11 -9.74
CA TRP A 12 -3.06 3.74 -10.18
C TRP A 12 -2.50 2.88 -9.05
N ILE A 13 -1.49 3.35 -8.32
CA ILE A 13 -0.85 2.52 -7.29
C ILE A 13 -1.79 2.35 -6.08
N ARG A 14 -2.58 3.38 -5.76
CA ARG A 14 -3.49 3.29 -4.61
C ARG A 14 -4.70 2.39 -4.86
N SER A 15 -5.16 2.21 -6.09
CA SER A 15 -6.20 1.20 -6.36
C SER A 15 -5.70 -0.20 -5.99
N GLU A 16 -4.46 -0.53 -6.34
CA GLU A 16 -3.85 -1.82 -5.96
C GLU A 16 -3.73 -1.97 -4.43
N LEU A 17 -3.34 -0.89 -3.73
CA LEU A 17 -3.33 -0.89 -2.27
C LEU A 17 -4.73 -1.10 -1.68
N HIS A 18 -5.75 -0.49 -2.26
CA HIS A 18 -7.14 -0.66 -1.81
C HIS A 18 -7.61 -2.11 -2.00
N ASP A 19 -7.27 -2.75 -3.11
CA ASP A 19 -7.58 -4.16 -3.33
C ASP A 19 -6.91 -5.06 -2.30
N MET A 20 -5.63 -4.83 -2.00
CA MET A 20 -4.92 -5.59 -0.97
C MET A 20 -5.52 -5.37 0.43
N ILE A 21 -5.88 -4.13 0.78
CA ILE A 21 -6.57 -3.82 2.04
C ILE A 21 -7.93 -4.55 2.09
N ASN A 22 -8.68 -4.56 1.00
CA ASN A 22 -9.98 -5.23 0.92
C ASN A 22 -9.84 -6.75 1.11
N TRP A 23 -8.83 -7.37 0.49
CA TRP A 23 -8.53 -8.79 0.69
C TRP A 23 -8.16 -9.08 2.14
N TYR A 24 -7.28 -8.28 2.73
CA TYR A 24 -6.91 -8.40 4.14
C TYR A 24 -8.11 -8.26 5.08
N ILE A 25 -8.99 -7.27 4.86
CA ILE A 25 -10.22 -7.14 5.65
C ILE A 25 -11.12 -8.38 5.44
N GLY A 26 -11.17 -8.91 4.22
CA GLY A 26 -11.90 -10.13 3.90
C GLY A 26 -11.38 -11.37 4.64
N THR A 27 -10.08 -11.50 4.88
CA THR A 27 -9.52 -12.60 5.68
C THR A 27 -9.90 -12.51 7.16
N LEU A 28 -10.13 -11.29 7.68
CA LEU A 28 -10.50 -11.05 9.07
C LEU A 28 -12.00 -11.21 9.35
N TYR A 29 -12.85 -10.71 8.45
CA TYR A 29 -14.29 -10.54 8.70
C TYR A 29 -15.18 -11.25 7.67
N GLY A 30 -14.57 -11.96 6.71
CA GLY A 30 -15.24 -12.57 5.57
C GLY A 30 -15.52 -11.59 4.43
N PHE A 31 -15.75 -12.14 3.25
CA PHE A 31 -15.89 -11.39 1.99
C PHE A 31 -17.31 -10.85 1.72
N ASN A 32 -18.25 -11.06 2.64
CA ASN A 32 -19.67 -10.68 2.48
C ASN A 32 -19.99 -9.31 3.08
N LEU A 33 -19.01 -8.42 3.22
CA LEU A 33 -19.21 -7.13 3.85
C LEU A 33 -19.79 -6.09 2.86
N PRO A 34 -20.76 -5.27 3.29
CA PRO A 34 -21.32 -4.22 2.45
C PRO A 34 -20.25 -3.15 2.19
N THR A 35 -19.79 -3.07 0.95
CA THR A 35 -18.92 -2.02 0.42
C THR A 35 -19.71 -0.70 0.36
N GLY A 36 -19.79 0.00 1.49
CA GLY A 36 -20.13 1.44 1.48
C GLY A 36 -19.07 2.25 0.74
N LYS A 37 -19.20 3.59 0.69
CA LYS A 37 -18.16 4.48 0.10
C LYS A 37 -16.76 4.01 0.56
N GLU A 38 -15.91 3.64 -0.39
CA GLU A 38 -14.72 2.78 -0.20
C GLU A 38 -13.83 3.17 0.99
N CYS A 39 -13.56 4.46 1.18
CA CYS A 39 -12.71 4.93 2.29
C CYS A 39 -13.34 4.81 3.68
N ASN A 40 -14.68 4.84 3.81
CA ASN A 40 -15.35 4.68 5.11
C ASN A 40 -15.23 3.25 5.65
N TYR A 41 -15.11 2.29 4.72
CA TYR A 41 -14.95 0.88 5.04
C TYR A 41 -13.55 0.59 5.58
N ILE A 42 -12.52 1.09 4.89
CA ILE A 42 -11.12 0.96 5.32
C ILE A 42 -10.93 1.49 6.74
N LYS A 43 -11.44 2.70 7.04
CA LYS A 43 -11.35 3.29 8.39
C LYS A 43 -12.05 2.44 9.47
N LYS A 44 -13.11 1.74 9.12
CA LYS A 44 -13.92 0.98 10.08
C LYS A 44 -13.30 -0.36 10.43
N TYR A 45 -12.68 -1.03 9.47
CA TYR A 45 -12.25 -2.43 9.61
C TYR A 45 -10.74 -2.64 9.61
N LEU A 46 -9.96 -1.68 9.11
CA LEU A 46 -8.50 -1.78 9.18
C LEU A 46 -8.03 -1.50 10.63
N PRO A 47 -7.16 -2.34 11.21
CA PRO A 47 -6.58 -2.08 12.52
C PRO A 47 -5.98 -0.66 12.62
N PRO A 48 -6.09 0.03 13.78
CA PRO A 48 -5.69 1.43 13.91
C PRO A 48 -4.24 1.74 13.47
N GLU A 49 -3.32 0.82 13.74
CA GLU A 49 -1.91 0.95 13.35
C GLU A 49 -1.73 0.91 11.82
N LEU A 50 -2.40 -0.04 11.16
CA LEU A 50 -2.39 -0.16 9.70
C LEU A 50 -3.15 1.00 9.03
N TYR A 51 -4.22 1.49 9.66
CA TYR A 51 -4.92 2.69 9.20
C TYR A 51 -4.05 3.95 9.30
N THR A 52 -3.21 4.05 10.34
CA THR A 52 -2.27 5.16 10.49
C THR A 52 -1.22 5.13 9.36
N GLN A 53 -0.70 3.94 9.02
CA GLN A 53 0.18 3.77 7.87
C GLN A 53 -0.54 4.11 6.55
N TYR A 54 -1.80 3.69 6.39
CA TYR A 54 -2.60 4.00 5.21
C TYR A 54 -2.73 5.52 4.99
N ILE A 55 -3.03 6.29 6.04
CA ILE A 55 -3.10 7.76 5.94
C ILE A 55 -1.72 8.37 5.63
N ALA A 56 -0.64 7.80 6.14
CA ALA A 56 0.72 8.24 5.82
C ALA A 56 1.15 7.96 4.37
N THR A 57 0.37 7.20 3.59
CA THR A 57 0.59 7.04 2.13
C THR A 57 0.10 8.23 1.28
N TYR A 58 -0.51 9.24 1.90
CA TYR A 58 -0.86 10.50 1.23
C TYR A 58 0.28 11.50 1.43
N SER A 59 0.98 11.85 0.35
CA SER A 59 2.11 12.78 0.40
C SER A 59 1.68 14.24 0.30
N GLY A 60 2.54 15.12 0.83
CA GLY A 60 2.53 16.56 0.53
C GLY A 60 3.00 16.88 -0.89
N SER A 61 3.27 18.16 -1.15
CA SER A 61 3.61 18.69 -2.48
C SER A 61 5.13 18.80 -2.75
N ASN A 62 5.96 18.03 -2.06
CA ASN A 62 7.41 17.97 -2.28
C ASN A 62 7.91 16.53 -2.49
N TYR A 63 9.11 16.38 -3.04
CA TYR A 63 9.68 15.08 -3.38
C TYR A 63 10.02 14.23 -2.15
N THR A 64 10.42 14.85 -1.04
CA THR A 64 10.74 14.14 0.21
C THR A 64 9.50 13.43 0.76
N ASP A 65 8.37 14.14 0.80
CA ASP A 65 7.09 13.59 1.24
C ASP A 65 6.58 12.52 0.27
N ALA A 66 6.78 12.71 -1.04
CA ALA A 66 6.41 11.72 -2.04
C ALA A 66 7.17 10.40 -1.86
N TRP A 67 8.49 10.47 -1.65
CA TRP A 67 9.30 9.28 -1.37
C TRP A 67 8.90 8.61 -0.05
N ALA A 68 8.66 9.37 1.01
CA ALA A 68 8.21 8.82 2.29
C ALA A 68 6.85 8.10 2.16
N ALA A 69 5.93 8.65 1.36
CA ALA A 69 4.64 8.03 1.09
C ALA A 69 4.77 6.74 0.26
N ILE A 70 5.66 6.71 -0.73
CA ILE A 70 5.97 5.51 -1.52
C ILE A 70 6.54 4.42 -0.61
N ASP A 71 7.55 4.74 0.21
CA ASP A 71 8.17 3.80 1.14
C ASP A 71 7.12 3.23 2.11
N THR A 72 6.25 4.09 2.65
CA THR A 72 5.14 3.69 3.53
C THR A 72 4.13 2.79 2.82
N MET A 73 3.78 3.13 1.58
CA MET A 73 2.84 2.34 0.77
C MET A 73 3.39 0.94 0.48
N CYS A 74 4.67 0.81 0.11
CA CYS A 74 5.33 -0.47 -0.08
C CYS A 74 5.32 -1.31 1.20
N ASN A 75 5.68 -0.73 2.35
CA ASN A 75 5.69 -1.44 3.64
C ASN A 75 4.30 -1.91 4.07
N LEU A 76 3.28 -1.08 3.86
CA LEU A 76 1.90 -1.45 4.17
C LEU A 76 1.44 -2.58 3.24
N PHE A 77 1.71 -2.48 1.93
CA PHE A 77 1.32 -3.51 0.96
C PHE A 77 1.96 -4.86 1.29
N HIS A 78 3.27 -4.87 1.57
CA HIS A 78 3.99 -6.06 2.02
C HIS A 78 3.34 -6.74 3.23
N THR A 79 3.08 -5.96 4.28
CA THR A 79 2.50 -6.45 5.53
C THR A 79 1.15 -7.11 5.27
N LEU A 80 0.29 -6.47 4.49
CA LEU A 80 -1.03 -7.00 4.17
C LEU A 80 -0.95 -8.25 3.27
N ALA A 81 -0.06 -8.21 2.27
CA ALA A 81 0.10 -9.29 1.30
C ALA A 81 0.62 -10.59 1.94
N LEU A 82 1.55 -10.49 2.90
CA LEU A 82 2.01 -11.64 3.66
C LEU A 82 0.88 -12.31 4.45
N GLU A 83 0.05 -11.52 5.12
CA GLU A 83 -1.10 -12.02 5.89
C GLU A 83 -2.13 -12.68 4.97
N VAL A 84 -2.45 -12.05 3.83
CA VAL A 84 -3.36 -12.60 2.82
C VAL A 84 -2.81 -13.90 2.23
N ALA A 85 -1.51 -13.92 1.87
CA ALA A 85 -0.87 -15.10 1.32
C ALA A 85 -0.86 -16.27 2.31
N SER A 86 -0.52 -16.00 3.57
CA SER A 86 -0.56 -16.96 4.67
C SER A 86 -1.96 -17.55 4.87
N HIS A 87 -2.99 -16.69 4.88
CA HIS A 87 -4.39 -17.12 5.06
C HIS A 87 -4.86 -18.08 3.96
N PHE A 88 -4.49 -17.81 2.70
CA PHE A 88 -4.92 -18.62 1.55
C PHE A 88 -3.94 -19.74 1.17
N GLY A 89 -2.77 -19.81 1.79
CA GLY A 89 -1.71 -20.74 1.42
C GLY A 89 -1.05 -20.39 0.08
N PHE A 90 -1.04 -19.11 -0.31
CA PHE A 90 -0.29 -18.64 -1.48
C PHE A 90 1.19 -18.45 -1.14
N ILE A 91 2.03 -18.58 -2.17
CA ILE A 91 3.45 -18.27 -2.06
C ILE A 91 3.61 -16.77 -2.32
N TYR A 92 4.09 -16.03 -1.33
CA TYR A 92 4.53 -14.65 -1.51
C TYR A 92 5.96 -14.63 -2.07
N LEU A 93 6.15 -14.02 -3.23
CA LEU A 93 7.44 -13.96 -3.91
C LEU A 93 8.31 -12.85 -3.32
N GLN A 94 8.87 -13.08 -2.13
CA GLN A 94 9.68 -12.09 -1.41
C GLN A 94 10.85 -11.56 -2.26
N GLU A 95 11.49 -12.42 -3.05
CA GLU A 95 12.63 -12.05 -3.90
C GLU A 95 12.27 -10.98 -4.95
N GLU A 96 11.05 -11.02 -5.49
CA GLU A 96 10.57 -10.03 -6.47
C GLU A 96 10.40 -8.65 -5.81
N GLU A 97 9.84 -8.62 -4.60
CA GLU A 97 9.70 -7.39 -3.84
C GLU A 97 11.06 -6.82 -3.44
N ASP A 98 11.97 -7.66 -2.96
CA ASP A 98 13.32 -7.25 -2.56
C ASP A 98 14.06 -6.61 -3.75
N GLY A 99 13.94 -7.19 -4.95
CA GLY A 99 14.49 -6.63 -6.18
C GLY A 99 13.91 -5.26 -6.54
N ILE A 100 12.59 -5.08 -6.41
CA ILE A 100 11.93 -3.79 -6.67
C ILE A 100 12.34 -2.74 -5.64
N ARG A 101 12.42 -3.11 -4.36
CA ARG A 101 12.84 -2.21 -3.28
C ARG A 101 14.29 -1.75 -3.46
N GLU A 102 15.16 -2.67 -3.86
CA GLU A 102 16.55 -2.32 -4.15
C GLU A 102 16.64 -1.36 -5.34
N TYR A 103 15.88 -1.61 -6.40
CA TYR A 103 15.80 -0.69 -7.53
C TYR A 103 15.30 0.71 -7.11
N LEU A 104 14.24 0.78 -6.30
CA LEU A 104 13.72 2.06 -5.77
C LEU A 104 14.78 2.80 -4.95
N ARG A 105 15.53 2.09 -4.09
CA ARG A 105 16.64 2.65 -3.32
C ARG A 105 17.71 3.26 -4.22
N MET A 106 18.15 2.53 -5.25
CA MET A 106 19.14 3.01 -6.21
C MET A 106 18.69 4.27 -6.95
N VAL A 107 17.43 4.30 -7.40
CA VAL A 107 16.85 5.48 -8.08
C VAL A 107 16.78 6.68 -7.14
N LYS A 108 16.38 6.48 -5.88
CA LYS A 108 16.31 7.54 -4.88
C LYS A 108 17.68 8.13 -4.58
N GLU A 109 18.72 7.30 -4.48
CA GLU A 109 20.11 7.73 -4.25
C GLU A 109 20.71 8.51 -5.43
N GLN A 110 20.32 8.19 -6.68
CA GLN A 110 20.78 8.95 -7.85
C GLN A 110 20.16 10.34 -7.99
N LEU A 111 19.01 10.57 -7.33
CA LEU A 111 18.23 11.81 -7.41
C LEU A 111 18.48 12.77 -6.23
N MET A 112 19.19 12.33 -5.19
CA MET A 112 19.59 13.12 -4.02
C MET A 112 21.06 13.52 -4.11
#